data_AF-A0A1B9IJ78-F1
#
_entry.id   AF-A0A1B9IJ78-F1
#
_cell.length_a   1.000
_cell.length_b   1.000
_cell.length_c   1.000
_cell.angle_alpha   90.00
_cell.angle_beta   90.00
_cell.angle_gamma   90.00
#
_symmetry.space_group_name_H-M   'P 1'
#
loop_
_entity.id
_entity.type
_entity.pdbx_description
1 polymer ?
#
loop_
_entity_poly.entity_id
_entity_poly.type
_entity_poly.pdbx_seq_one_letter_code
_entity_poly.pdbx_strand_id
1 'polypeptide(L)'
;MSDSLKFGFRVIGDSRMWHLPPSSYPHSSTTTSDKGNKHSFKHCLQSSSSELRYTANTQLEQLHARYTGTGHADTTKYEWLTHQHRDTLAAIIGHPPLLGYVSIADGECQARKRFELIEKMVQPCGKPPGKTDD
;
A
#
# COMPACT_ATOMS: atom_id res chain seq x y z
N MET A 1 -24.85 -30.04 17.28
CA MET A 1 -26.28 -29.70 17.22
C MET A 1 -26.50 -28.57 18.21
N SER A 2 -26.82 -27.33 17.90
CA SER A 2 -27.03 -26.63 16.65
C SER A 2 -26.98 -25.16 17.05
N ASP A 3 -26.23 -24.36 16.29
CA ASP A 3 -26.29 -22.91 16.33
C ASP A 3 -27.71 -22.42 15.98
N SER A 4 -28.27 -21.49 16.75
CA SER A 4 -29.28 -20.53 16.27
C SER A 4 -29.61 -19.48 17.33
N LEU A 5 -28.98 -18.31 17.20
CA LEU A 5 -29.59 -17.04 17.60
C LEU A 5 -29.32 -16.04 16.47
N LYS A 6 -30.39 -15.72 15.73
CA LYS A 6 -30.39 -14.77 14.61
C LYS A 6 -30.61 -13.34 15.13
N PHE A 7 -29.79 -12.45 14.57
CA PHE A 7 -30.05 -11.06 14.16
C PHE A 7 -30.44 -9.98 15.19
N GLY A 8 -29.67 -8.88 15.16
CA GLY A 8 -30.03 -7.62 15.80
C GLY A 8 -29.05 -6.49 15.51
N PHE A 9 -28.86 -6.11 14.23
CA PHE A 9 -28.18 -4.85 13.91
C PHE A 9 -29.16 -3.70 14.17
N ARG A 10 -29.07 -3.11 15.36
CA ARG A 10 -29.83 -1.91 15.71
C ARG A 10 -29.10 -0.69 15.17
N VAL A 11 -29.63 -0.15 14.07
CA VAL A 11 -29.32 1.21 13.61
C VAL A 11 -29.77 2.18 14.71
N ILE A 12 -28.81 2.73 15.45
CA ILE A 12 -29.04 3.87 16.33
C ILE A 12 -28.94 5.10 15.43
N GLY A 13 -30.08 5.48 14.86
CA GLY A 13 -30.30 6.85 14.45
C GLY A 13 -30.48 7.68 15.70
N ASP A 14 -29.50 8.51 16.04
CA ASP A 14 -29.71 9.64 16.94
C ASP A 14 -29.54 10.93 16.14
N SER A 15 -30.69 11.56 15.92
CA SER A 15 -30.82 12.92 15.44
C SER A 15 -30.56 13.88 16.58
N ARG A 16 -29.90 15.01 16.26
CA ARG A 16 -29.41 16.07 17.17
C ARG A 16 -28.03 15.66 17.68
N MET A 17 -26.94 16.36 17.42
CA MET A 17 -26.69 17.73 17.89
C MET A 17 -25.63 18.39 17.00
N TRP A 18 -26.00 19.37 16.20
CA TRP A 18 -25.14 20.51 15.86
C TRP A 18 -26.07 21.70 15.64
N HIS A 19 -26.40 22.41 16.71
CA HIS A 19 -27.01 23.73 16.62
C HIS A 19 -25.93 24.71 16.16
N LEU A 20 -25.98 25.06 14.87
CA LEU A 20 -25.23 26.19 14.32
C LEU A 20 -26.11 27.45 14.47
N PRO A 21 -25.54 28.59 14.94
CA PRO A 21 -26.25 29.85 14.98
C PRO A 21 -26.48 30.41 13.55
N PRO A 22 -27.60 31.12 13.30
CA PRO A 22 -27.91 31.71 12.01
C PRO A 22 -27.23 33.07 11.88
N SER A 23 -26.40 33.28 10.86
CA SER A 23 -26.10 34.65 10.42
C SER A 23 -25.56 34.69 9.01
N SER A 24 -26.35 35.35 8.16
CA SER A 24 -25.92 36.14 6.99
C SER A 24 -25.54 35.39 5.70
N TYR A 25 -26.57 34.98 4.96
CA TYR A 25 -26.49 34.86 3.51
C TYR A 25 -26.56 36.26 2.87
N PRO A 26 -25.65 36.65 1.96
CA PRO A 26 -25.97 37.69 1.00
C PRO A 26 -26.83 37.08 -0.11
N HIS A 27 -28.11 37.48 -0.12
CA HIS A 27 -28.96 37.42 -1.30
C HIS A 27 -28.35 38.31 -2.40
N SER A 28 -28.13 37.76 -3.58
CA SER A 28 -28.12 38.53 -4.84
C SER A 28 -28.34 37.56 -6.00
N SER A 29 -29.57 37.53 -6.47
CA SER A 29 -29.98 36.92 -7.72
C SER A 29 -29.39 37.75 -8.86
N THR A 30 -28.59 37.13 -9.73
CA THR A 30 -28.44 37.60 -11.11
C THR A 30 -28.31 36.37 -12.00
N THR A 31 -29.41 36.08 -12.70
CA THR A 31 -29.43 35.20 -13.85
C THR A 31 -28.62 35.84 -14.96
N THR A 32 -27.34 35.52 -15.06
CA THR A 32 -26.58 35.72 -16.29
C THR A 32 -26.30 34.35 -16.86
N SER A 33 -26.96 34.06 -17.99
CA SER A 33 -26.64 32.93 -18.86
C SER A 33 -25.20 33.12 -19.35
N ASP A 34 -24.22 32.68 -18.56
CA ASP A 34 -22.85 32.57 -19.01
C ASP A 34 -22.76 31.27 -19.81
N LYS A 35 -22.55 31.41 -21.12
CA LYS A 35 -22.14 30.28 -21.97
C LYS A 35 -20.72 29.93 -21.55
N GLY A 36 -20.62 29.25 -20.41
CA GLY A 36 -19.38 28.89 -19.74
C GLY A 36 -18.39 28.32 -20.74
N ASN A 37 -17.29 29.04 -20.89
CA ASN A 37 -16.17 28.68 -21.74
C ASN A 37 -15.64 27.31 -21.30
N LYS A 38 -16.13 26.26 -21.97
CA LYS A 38 -15.78 24.86 -21.70
C LYS A 38 -14.26 24.61 -21.73
N HIS A 39 -13.50 25.49 -22.39
CA HIS A 39 -12.04 25.41 -22.47
C HIS A 39 -11.34 25.84 -21.17
N SER A 40 -11.88 26.82 -20.44
CA SER A 40 -11.25 27.30 -19.18
C SER A 40 -11.44 26.30 -18.05
N PHE A 41 -12.63 25.71 -17.92
CA PHE A 41 -12.89 24.62 -16.97
C PHE A 41 -12.07 23.37 -17.28
N LYS A 42 -11.94 22.99 -18.56
CA LYS A 42 -11.08 21.87 -18.96
C LYS A 42 -9.62 22.12 -18.60
N HIS A 43 -9.09 23.32 -18.84
CA HIS A 43 -7.70 23.64 -18.54
C HIS A 43 -7.38 23.57 -17.04
N CYS A 44 -8.25 24.11 -16.18
CA CYS A 44 -8.09 24.02 -14.73
C CYS A 44 -8.17 22.57 -14.22
N LEU A 45 -9.15 21.79 -14.70
CA LEU A 45 -9.29 20.38 -14.34
C LEU A 45 -8.10 19.53 -14.82
N GLN A 46 -7.56 19.85 -16.01
CA GLN A 46 -6.38 19.20 -16.57
C GLN A 46 -5.12 19.53 -15.75
N SER A 47 -4.93 20.80 -15.37
CA SER A 47 -3.82 21.25 -14.52
C SER A 47 -3.86 20.60 -13.14
N SER A 48 -5.02 20.57 -12.48
CA SER A 48 -5.17 19.90 -11.18
C SER A 48 -4.93 18.39 -11.28
N SER A 49 -5.36 17.74 -12.37
CA SER A 49 -5.10 16.32 -12.58
C SER A 49 -3.62 16.01 -12.82
N SER A 50 -2.87 16.86 -13.53
CA SER A 50 -1.43 16.64 -13.74
C SER A 50 -0.63 16.80 -12.45
N GLU A 51 -1.01 17.75 -11.61
CA GLU A 51 -0.32 18.06 -10.35
C GLU A 51 -0.55 16.98 -9.28
N LEU A 52 -1.76 16.41 -9.24
CA LEU A 52 -2.07 15.22 -8.44
C LEU A 52 -1.26 13.99 -8.87
N ARG A 53 -1.05 13.78 -10.17
CA ARG A 53 -0.23 12.66 -10.67
C ARG A 53 1.25 12.87 -10.35
N TYR A 54 1.75 14.09 -10.49
CA TYR A 54 3.14 14.40 -10.15
C TYR A 54 3.42 14.17 -8.67
N THR A 55 2.59 14.74 -7.79
CA THR A 55 2.71 14.58 -6.34
C THR A 55 2.60 13.12 -5.89
N ALA A 56 1.69 12.33 -6.50
CA ALA A 56 1.58 10.91 -6.23
C ALA A 56 2.84 10.11 -6.60
N ASN A 57 3.46 10.41 -7.74
CA ASN A 57 4.71 9.74 -8.14
C ASN A 57 5.86 10.12 -7.20
N THR A 58 6.00 11.39 -6.83
CA THR A 58 7.03 11.83 -5.88
C THR A 58 6.86 11.18 -4.50
N GLN A 59 5.61 11.02 -4.04
CA GLN A 59 5.33 10.30 -2.79
C GLN A 59 5.73 8.83 -2.86
N LEU A 60 5.46 8.16 -3.99
CA LEU A 60 5.90 6.78 -4.20
C LEU A 60 7.42 6.64 -4.24
N GLU A 61 8.12 7.53 -4.96
CA GLU A 61 9.58 7.56 -5.01
C GLU A 61 10.20 7.74 -3.61
N GLN A 62 9.59 8.58 -2.78
CA GLN A 62 10.02 8.74 -1.38
C GLN A 62 9.86 7.46 -0.56
N LEU A 63 8.80 6.68 -0.78
CA LEU A 63 8.62 5.39 -0.13
C LEU A 63 9.63 4.35 -0.62
N HIS A 64 9.87 4.28 -1.94
CA HIS A 64 10.88 3.40 -2.53
C HIS A 64 12.28 3.66 -1.96
N ALA A 65 12.62 4.93 -1.68
CA ALA A 65 13.91 5.31 -1.10
C ALA A 65 14.06 4.90 0.38
N ARG A 66 12.96 4.78 1.14
CA ARG A 66 12.97 4.47 2.59
C ARG A 66 12.77 2.99 2.88
N TYR A 67 11.91 2.34 2.12
CA TYR A 67 11.42 1.00 2.40
C TYR A 67 11.69 0.08 1.21
N THR A 68 12.75 -0.70 1.32
CA THR A 68 13.08 -1.76 0.38
C THR A 68 11.91 -2.74 0.28
N GLY A 69 11.48 -3.07 -0.94
CA GLY A 69 10.35 -3.98 -1.19
C GLY A 69 8.99 -3.28 -1.36
N THR A 70 8.96 -1.94 -1.36
CA THR A 70 7.76 -1.20 -1.77
C THR A 70 7.43 -1.53 -3.24
N GLY A 71 6.23 -2.05 -3.49
CA GLY A 71 5.78 -2.43 -4.82
C GLY A 71 5.08 -1.31 -5.59
N HIS A 72 5.04 -1.47 -6.91
CA HIS A 72 4.30 -0.63 -7.86
C HIS A 72 3.53 -1.51 -8.85
N ALA A 73 2.69 -0.90 -9.70
CA ALA A 73 1.84 -1.64 -10.64
C ALA A 73 2.62 -2.54 -11.61
N ASP A 74 3.84 -2.14 -11.96
CA ASP A 74 4.71 -2.87 -12.89
C ASP A 74 5.73 -3.78 -12.18
N THR A 75 5.58 -4.03 -10.87
CA THR A 75 6.46 -4.95 -10.14
C THR A 75 6.35 -6.35 -10.71
N THR A 76 7.47 -6.91 -11.13
CA THR A 76 7.50 -8.25 -11.73
C THR A 76 7.28 -9.33 -10.68
N LYS A 77 6.78 -10.50 -11.12
CA LYS A 77 6.66 -11.68 -10.24
C LYS A 77 8.00 -12.04 -9.58
N TYR A 78 9.11 -11.88 -10.30
CA TYR A 78 10.44 -12.18 -9.79
C TYR A 78 10.85 -11.22 -8.66
N GLU A 79 10.63 -9.92 -8.82
CA GLU A 79 10.94 -8.93 -7.79
C GLU A 79 10.12 -9.17 -6.53
N TRP A 80 8.79 -9.35 -6.68
CA TRP A 80 7.90 -9.65 -5.55
C TRP A 80 8.35 -10.89 -4.77
N LEU A 81 8.61 -12.00 -5.47
CA LEU A 81 9.07 -13.24 -4.82
C LEU A 81 10.43 -13.05 -4.14
N THR A 82 11.36 -12.30 -4.76
CA THR A 82 12.68 -12.04 -4.17
C THR A 82 12.56 -11.27 -2.86
N HIS A 83 11.69 -10.25 -2.81
CA HIS A 83 11.41 -9.52 -1.57
C HIS A 83 10.79 -10.43 -0.50
N GLN A 84 9.75 -11.21 -0.84
CA GLN A 84 9.14 -12.16 0.10
C GLN A 84 10.13 -13.15 0.70
N HIS A 85 11.05 -13.70 -0.11
CA HIS A 85 12.05 -14.63 0.39
C HIS A 85 13.06 -13.94 1.31
N ARG A 86 13.51 -12.73 0.96
CA ARG A 86 14.44 -11.96 1.82
C ARG A 86 13.79 -11.63 3.17
N ASP A 87 12.53 -11.24 3.19
CA ASP A 87 11.80 -10.94 4.42
C ASP A 87 11.60 -12.19 5.28
N THR A 88 11.30 -13.33 4.65
CA THR A 88 11.19 -14.62 5.35
C THR A 88 12.52 -15.04 5.96
N LEU A 89 13.63 -14.95 5.20
CA LEU A 89 14.97 -15.26 5.70
C LEU A 89 15.36 -14.33 6.85
N ALA A 90 15.08 -13.02 6.72
CA ALA A 90 15.34 -12.04 7.76
C ALA A 90 14.54 -12.33 9.05
N ALA A 91 13.27 -12.72 8.92
CA ALA A 91 12.43 -13.11 10.05
C ALA A 91 12.97 -14.36 10.77
N ILE A 92 13.45 -15.36 10.02
CA ILE A 92 14.08 -16.55 10.61
C ILE A 92 15.33 -16.17 11.38
N ILE A 93 16.21 -15.34 10.80
CA ILE A 93 17.47 -14.91 11.44
C ILE A 93 17.21 -14.03 12.67
N GLY A 94 16.24 -13.11 12.57
CA GLY A 94 15.92 -12.11 13.59
C GLY A 94 15.14 -12.67 14.80
N HIS A 95 14.51 -13.83 14.67
CA HIS A 95 13.77 -14.48 15.75
C HIS A 95 14.50 -15.72 16.29
N PRO A 96 15.13 -15.65 17.47
CA PRO A 96 15.87 -16.78 18.05
C PRO A 96 15.08 -18.10 18.15
N PRO A 97 13.77 -18.12 18.47
CA PRO A 97 12.99 -19.36 18.48
C PRO A 97 12.87 -20.00 17.10
N LEU A 98 12.67 -19.16 16.06
CA LEU A 98 12.49 -19.63 14.70
C LEU A 98 13.80 -20.15 14.10
N LEU A 99 14.90 -19.42 14.32
CA LEU A 99 16.23 -19.92 13.98
C LEU A 99 16.55 -21.22 14.70
N GLY A 100 16.23 -21.31 16.00
CA GLY A 100 16.42 -22.51 16.80
C GLY A 100 15.69 -23.71 16.20
N TYR A 101 14.41 -23.52 15.87
CA TYR A 101 13.59 -24.52 15.21
C TYR A 101 14.22 -25.03 13.90
N VAL A 102 14.63 -24.13 13.01
CA VAL A 102 15.26 -24.50 11.73
C VAL A 102 16.62 -25.19 11.95
N SER A 103 17.43 -24.71 12.91
CA SER A 103 18.73 -25.31 13.21
C SER A 103 18.63 -26.73 13.77
N ILE A 104 17.60 -27.00 14.57
CA ILE A 104 17.34 -28.34 15.13
C ILE A 104 16.85 -29.28 14.03
N ALA A 105 15.97 -28.79 13.14
CA ALA A 105 15.46 -29.58 12.02
C ALA A 105 16.57 -30.05 11.07
N ASP A 106 17.55 -29.18 10.80
CA ASP A 106 18.69 -29.50 9.93
C ASP A 106 19.88 -30.15 10.68
N GLY A 107 19.83 -30.24 12.01
CA GLY A 107 20.91 -30.80 12.82
C GLY A 107 22.21 -29.98 12.82
N GLU A 108 22.11 -28.66 12.59
CA GLU A 108 23.27 -27.77 12.51
C GLU A 108 23.36 -26.79 13.68
N CYS A 109 24.55 -26.23 13.92
CA CYS A 109 24.67 -25.15 14.90
C CYS A 109 23.98 -23.88 14.41
N GLN A 110 23.36 -23.12 15.33
CA GLN A 110 22.64 -21.88 14.99
C GLN A 110 23.51 -20.87 14.23
N ALA A 111 24.82 -20.80 14.53
CA ALA A 111 25.75 -19.91 13.84
C ALA A 111 25.90 -20.28 12.35
N ARG A 112 26.03 -21.57 12.04
CA ARG A 112 26.13 -22.06 10.67
C ARG A 112 24.83 -21.84 9.90
N LYS A 113 23.68 -22.13 10.52
CA LYS A 113 22.38 -21.86 9.92
C LYS A 113 22.15 -20.38 9.63
N ARG A 114 22.54 -19.48 10.55
CA ARG A 114 22.51 -18.02 10.30
C ARG A 114 23.34 -17.64 9.07
N PHE A 115 24.57 -18.15 8.99
CA PHE A 115 25.47 -17.86 7.87
C PHE A 115 24.86 -18.32 6.53
N GLU A 116 24.40 -19.56 6.46
CA GLU A 116 23.76 -20.13 5.27
C GLU A 116 22.51 -19.34 4.84
N LEU A 117 21.67 -18.93 5.80
CA LEU A 117 20.46 -18.15 5.50
C LEU A 117 20.81 -16.77 4.96
N ILE A 118 21.86 -16.11 5.47
CA ILE A 118 22.34 -14.82 4.97
C ILE A 118 22.89 -14.96 3.55
N GLU A 119 23.69 -16.00 3.26
CA GLU A 119 24.19 -16.25 1.91
C GLU A 119 23.05 -16.46 0.90
N LYS A 120 21.99 -17.18 1.31
CA LYS A 120 20.79 -17.38 0.50
C LYS A 120 20.04 -16.08 0.17
N MET A 121 20.23 -14.98 0.92
CA MET A 121 19.54 -13.70 0.65
C MET A 121 20.02 -13.00 -0.62
N VAL A 122 21.22 -13.31 -1.13
CA VAL A 122 21.77 -12.69 -2.34
C VAL A 122 20.86 -12.97 -3.53
N GLN A 123 20.50 -14.24 -3.72
CA GLN A 123 19.70 -14.70 -4.86
C GLN A 123 18.76 -15.85 -4.46
N PRO A 124 17.72 -15.57 -3.67
CA PRO A 124 16.84 -16.63 -3.14
C PRO A 124 15.97 -17.27 -4.22
N CYS A 125 15.68 -16.57 -5.31
CA CYS A 125 14.80 -17.04 -6.40
C CYS A 125 15.57 -17.44 -7.67
N GLY A 126 16.90 -17.59 -7.61
CA GLY A 126 17.72 -17.91 -8.77
C GLY A 126 17.92 -16.74 -9.72
N LYS A 127 18.38 -17.02 -10.95
CA LYS A 127 18.63 -15.99 -11.97
C LYS A 127 17.32 -15.29 -12.37
N PRO A 128 17.32 -13.95 -12.53
CA PRO A 128 16.16 -13.26 -13.08
C PRO A 128 15.74 -13.87 -14.42
N PRO A 129 14.43 -13.92 -14.72
CA PRO A 129 13.98 -14.34 -16.04
C PRO A 129 14.61 -13.42 -17.10
N GLY A 130 15.02 -14.01 -18.23
CA GLY A 130 15.47 -13.22 -19.37
C GLY A 130 14.38 -12.25 -19.80
N LYS A 131 14.76 -11.04 -20.23
CA LYS A 131 13.80 -10.12 -20.84
C LYS A 131 13.27 -10.80 -22.09
N THR A 132 11.96 -11.02 -22.15
CA THR A 132 11.28 -11.31 -23.40
C THR A 132 11.20 -9.98 -24.14
N ASP A 133 12.01 -9.81 -25.17
CA ASP A 133 11.88 -8.71 -26.10
C ASP A 133 10.52 -8.90 -26.84
N ASP A 134 9.55 -8.03 -26.59
CA ASP A 134 8.40 -7.79 -27.47
C ASP A 134 8.75 -6.66 -28.46
#